data_AF-A0A4V2B999-F1
#
_entry.id   AF-A0A4V2B999-F1
#
_cell.length_a   1.000
_cell.length_b   1.000
_cell.length_c   1.000
_cell.angle_alpha   90.00
_cell.angle_beta   90.00
_cell.angle_gamma   90.00
#
_symmetry.space_group_name_H-M   'P 1'
#
loop_
_entity.id
_entity.type
_entity.pdbx_description
1 polymer ?
#
loop_
_entity_poly.entity_id
_entity_poly.type
_entity_poly.pdbx_seq_one_letter_code
_entity_poly.pdbx_strand_id
1 'polypeptide(L)'
;INTDTKIFINRAIDVGSHESYPGHHVYNMLLEKNLYRDKGWVELSLYALFSPQSLIAEGSANYGVEMAFPGDEKAKFAKNVLLPMAGLDTADIELYFKALAIKGTLDYARNEAARGLLNKTMSEYEAAGYLKKYALMNNETANKSISFIKKYRSYIINYNYGQDLIKNYIERNGGGNNVAKRWELFGVLLTNEINTADLVKK
;
A
#
# COMPACT_ATOMS: atom_id res chain seq x y z
N ILE A 1 -7.89 -10.57 7.93
CA ILE A 1 -6.63 -11.04 7.31
C ILE A 1 -6.93 -12.32 6.53
N ASN A 2 -6.49 -12.45 5.27
CA ASN A 2 -6.66 -13.70 4.50
C ASN A 2 -5.66 -14.75 4.99
N THR A 3 -6.16 -15.91 5.43
CA THR A 3 -5.36 -17.03 5.94
C THR A 3 -5.34 -18.23 4.98
N ASP A 4 -5.85 -18.07 3.77
CA ASP A 4 -5.97 -19.13 2.77
C ASP A 4 -4.60 -19.53 2.20
N THR A 5 -3.57 -18.70 2.41
CA THR A 5 -2.19 -18.96 2.02
C THR A 5 -1.23 -18.74 3.16
N LYS A 6 -0.15 -19.53 3.13
CA LYS A 6 1.04 -19.22 3.92
C LYS A 6 1.51 -17.80 3.59
N ILE A 7 1.74 -17.00 4.62
CA ILE A 7 2.28 -15.65 4.49
C ILE A 7 3.77 -15.66 4.79
N PHE A 8 4.49 -14.70 4.21
CA PHE A 8 5.89 -14.46 4.53
C PHE A 8 6.03 -13.49 5.71
N ILE A 9 7.20 -13.49 6.36
CA ILE A 9 7.44 -12.69 7.59
C ILE A 9 7.22 -11.18 7.38
N ASN A 10 7.55 -10.64 6.21
CA ASN A 10 7.33 -9.22 5.90
C ASN A 10 5.85 -8.84 5.98
N ARG A 11 4.94 -9.79 5.71
CA ARG A 11 3.50 -9.53 5.68
C ARG A 11 2.97 -9.15 7.06
N ALA A 12 3.60 -9.60 8.15
CA ALA A 12 3.25 -9.17 9.50
C ALA A 12 3.45 -7.65 9.68
N ILE A 13 4.56 -7.12 9.16
CA ILE A 13 4.85 -5.68 9.17
C ILE A 13 3.89 -4.94 8.24
N ASP A 14 3.79 -5.41 6.98
CA ASP A 14 3.04 -4.70 5.95
C ASP A 14 1.54 -4.64 6.29
N VAL A 15 0.92 -5.76 6.69
CA VAL A 15 -0.51 -5.79 7.08
C VAL A 15 -0.75 -5.05 8.37
N GLY A 16 0.10 -5.27 9.39
CA GLY A 16 -0.06 -4.58 10.67
C GLY A 16 -0.05 -3.06 10.49
N SER A 17 0.86 -2.56 9.65
CA SER A 17 0.97 -1.12 9.42
C SER A 17 -0.13 -0.58 8.52
N HIS A 18 -0.40 -1.28 7.40
CA HIS A 18 -1.39 -0.87 6.40
C HIS A 18 -2.82 -0.88 6.97
N GLU A 19 -3.20 -1.92 7.72
CA GLU A 19 -4.56 -2.02 8.25
C GLU A 19 -4.75 -1.28 9.58
N SER A 20 -3.67 -1.10 10.36
CA SER A 20 -3.73 -0.49 11.70
C SER A 20 -2.97 0.83 11.79
N TYR A 21 -1.77 0.85 12.37
CA TYR A 21 -1.01 2.08 12.60
C TYR A 21 0.19 2.18 11.63
N PRO A 22 0.35 3.29 10.89
CA PRO A 22 -0.52 4.47 10.84
C PRO A 22 -1.50 4.44 9.65
N GLY A 23 -1.87 3.26 9.15
CA GLY A 23 -2.71 3.08 7.96
C GLY A 23 -4.23 3.23 8.19
N HIS A 24 -5.02 2.31 7.62
CA HIS A 24 -6.49 2.43 7.49
C HIS A 24 -7.21 2.71 8.81
N HIS A 25 -6.82 2.06 9.91
CA HIS A 25 -7.45 2.33 11.19
C HIS A 25 -7.28 3.79 11.62
N VAL A 26 -6.05 4.31 11.56
CA VAL A 26 -5.76 5.70 11.93
C VAL A 26 -6.45 6.67 10.97
N TYR A 27 -6.42 6.39 9.66
CA TYR A 27 -7.12 7.20 8.65
C TYR A 27 -8.62 7.31 8.96
N ASN A 28 -9.31 6.18 9.09
CA ASN A 28 -10.76 6.18 9.31
C ASN A 28 -11.14 6.78 10.67
N MET A 29 -10.36 6.50 11.73
CA MET A 29 -10.58 7.07 13.05
C MET A 29 -10.45 8.60 13.03
N LEU A 30 -9.46 9.14 12.34
CA LEU A 30 -9.23 10.59 12.26
C LEU A 30 -10.29 11.30 11.41
N LEU A 31 -10.75 10.69 10.31
CA LEU A 31 -11.88 11.23 9.54
C LEU A 31 -13.18 11.18 10.36
N GLU A 32 -13.46 10.07 11.06
CA GLU A 32 -14.64 9.95 11.90
C GLU A 32 -14.66 11.04 12.99
N LYS A 33 -13.54 11.20 13.71
CA LYS A 33 -13.44 12.21 14.76
C LYS A 33 -13.53 13.61 14.18
N ASN A 34 -12.63 13.98 13.26
CA ASN A 34 -12.45 15.39 12.87
C ASN A 34 -13.52 15.92 11.91
N LEU A 35 -14.13 15.04 11.10
CA LEU A 35 -15.03 15.48 10.03
C LEU A 35 -16.46 15.03 10.29
N TYR A 36 -16.68 13.76 10.62
CA TYR A 36 -18.04 13.30 10.94
C TYR A 36 -18.53 13.86 12.28
N ARG A 37 -17.79 13.64 13.37
CA ARG A 37 -18.23 14.05 14.72
C ARG A 37 -18.06 15.56 14.95
N ASP A 38 -16.87 16.10 14.72
CA ASP A 38 -16.58 17.50 15.06
C ASP A 38 -17.20 18.51 14.07
N LYS A 39 -17.30 18.18 12.77
CA LYS A 39 -17.89 19.07 11.75
C LYS A 39 -19.31 18.68 11.32
N GLY A 40 -19.81 17.52 11.74
CA GLY A 40 -21.16 17.06 11.39
C GLY A 40 -21.32 16.57 9.95
N TRP A 41 -20.24 16.23 9.24
CA TRP A 41 -20.28 15.79 7.84
C TRP A 41 -20.73 14.33 7.73
N VAL A 42 -22.04 14.13 7.66
CA VAL A 42 -22.69 12.81 7.68
C VAL A 42 -22.30 11.93 6.50
N GLU A 43 -21.96 12.53 5.36
CA GLU A 43 -21.52 11.83 4.15
C GLU A 43 -20.29 10.95 4.39
N LEU A 44 -19.41 11.33 5.34
CA LEU A 44 -18.22 10.54 5.69
C LEU A 44 -18.51 9.31 6.55
N SER A 45 -19.76 9.13 7.00
CA SER A 45 -20.19 7.87 7.62
C SER A 45 -20.35 6.73 6.60
N LEU A 46 -20.30 7.04 5.29
CA LEU A 46 -20.36 6.07 4.20
C LEU A 46 -19.08 6.13 3.36
N TYR A 47 -18.35 5.01 3.32
CA TYR A 47 -17.18 4.86 2.47
C TYR A 47 -17.53 4.15 1.16
N ALA A 48 -17.49 4.87 0.03
CA ALA A 48 -17.67 4.26 -1.30
C ALA A 48 -16.34 3.66 -1.80
N LEU A 49 -16.30 2.33 -1.97
CA LEU A 49 -15.08 1.60 -2.38
C LEU A 49 -14.51 2.07 -3.73
N PHE A 50 -15.36 2.42 -4.70
CA PHE A 50 -14.90 2.94 -5.99
C PHE A 50 -14.98 4.47 -5.98
N SER A 51 -14.09 5.12 -5.25
CA SER A 51 -14.04 6.57 -5.15
C SER A 51 -12.60 7.11 -5.15
N PRO A 52 -12.41 8.42 -5.41
CA PRO A 52 -11.13 9.08 -5.23
C PRO A 52 -10.58 8.95 -3.80
N GLN A 53 -11.45 8.80 -2.79
CA GLN A 53 -11.04 8.58 -1.41
C GLN A 53 -10.23 7.29 -1.26
N SER A 54 -10.53 6.24 -2.03
CA SER A 54 -9.75 4.98 -2.01
C SER A 54 -8.36 5.11 -2.54
N LEU A 55 -8.13 5.99 -3.51
CA LEU A 55 -6.78 6.30 -3.96
C LEU A 55 -5.93 6.89 -2.82
N ILE A 56 -6.54 7.76 -1.99
CA ILE A 56 -5.88 8.43 -0.88
C ILE A 56 -5.73 7.48 0.31
N ALA A 57 -6.77 6.72 0.66
CA ALA A 57 -6.76 5.79 1.78
C ALA A 57 -5.75 4.66 1.56
N GLU A 58 -5.80 3.97 0.41
CA GLU A 58 -4.86 2.88 0.09
C GLU A 58 -3.44 3.41 -0.09
N GLY A 59 -3.30 4.56 -0.75
CA GLY A 59 -2.00 5.22 -0.92
C GLY A 59 -1.36 5.59 0.42
N SER A 60 -2.15 6.16 1.33
CA SER A 60 -1.69 6.54 2.67
C SER A 60 -1.41 5.32 3.53
N ALA A 61 -2.21 4.26 3.44
CA ALA A 61 -1.97 3.02 4.16
C ALA A 61 -0.70 2.31 3.68
N ASN A 62 -0.44 2.27 2.37
CA ASN A 62 0.80 1.75 1.81
C ASN A 62 2.03 2.60 2.18
N TYR A 63 1.93 3.93 2.07
CA TYR A 63 3.00 4.83 2.49
C TYR A 63 3.23 4.79 4.01
N GLY A 64 2.16 4.55 4.79
CA GLY A 64 2.21 4.39 6.25
C GLY A 64 3.16 3.28 6.71
N VAL A 65 3.37 2.25 5.88
CA VAL A 65 4.37 1.21 6.16
C VAL A 65 5.80 1.78 6.13
N GLU A 66 6.11 2.66 5.17
CA GLU A 66 7.40 3.37 5.09
C GLU A 66 7.56 4.41 6.21
N MET A 67 6.45 5.01 6.66
CA MET A 67 6.43 5.93 7.80
C MET A 67 6.78 5.23 9.12
N ALA A 68 6.19 4.05 9.36
CA ALA A 68 6.43 3.27 10.57
C ALA A 68 7.81 2.60 10.58
N PHE A 69 8.29 2.15 9.42
CA PHE A 69 9.54 1.41 9.27
C PHE A 69 10.42 2.00 8.16
N PRO A 70 11.02 3.19 8.38
CA PRO A 70 11.87 3.83 7.38
C PRO A 70 13.20 3.09 7.22
N GLY A 71 13.80 3.15 6.03
CA GLY A 71 15.13 2.59 5.77
C GLY A 71 15.20 1.08 6.05
N ASP A 72 16.10 0.68 6.94
CA ASP A 72 16.37 -0.72 7.32
C ASP A 72 15.57 -1.19 8.55
N GLU A 73 14.67 -0.36 9.09
CA GLU A 73 13.91 -0.67 10.31
C GLU A 73 13.02 -1.91 10.15
N LYS A 74 12.51 -2.20 8.95
CA LYS A 74 11.78 -3.46 8.69
C LYS A 74 12.66 -4.69 8.94
N ALA A 75 13.89 -4.66 8.44
CA ALA A 75 14.84 -5.76 8.58
C ALA A 75 15.28 -5.92 10.04
N LYS A 76 15.59 -4.81 10.73
CA LYS A 76 15.93 -4.81 12.16
C LYS A 76 14.80 -5.36 13.01
N PHE A 77 13.57 -4.90 12.80
CA PHE A 77 12.42 -5.37 13.57
C PHE A 77 12.12 -6.85 13.32
N ALA A 78 12.19 -7.30 12.06
CA ALA A 78 12.03 -8.72 11.74
C ALA A 78 13.12 -9.58 12.41
N LYS A 79 14.39 -9.15 12.33
CA LYS A 79 15.57 -9.84 12.90
C LYS A 79 15.49 -9.96 14.41
N ASN A 80 15.14 -8.87 15.09
CA ASN A 80 15.24 -8.77 16.54
C ASN A 80 13.96 -9.19 17.27
N VAL A 81 12.82 -9.20 16.58
CA VAL A 81 11.50 -9.43 17.20
C VAL A 81 10.74 -10.55 16.49
N LEU A 82 10.37 -10.37 15.22
CA LEU A 82 9.39 -11.26 14.58
C LEU A 82 9.94 -12.67 14.34
N LEU A 83 11.17 -12.81 13.85
CA LEU A 83 11.78 -14.11 13.57
C LEU A 83 12.06 -14.91 14.86
N PRO A 84 12.66 -14.32 15.91
CA PRO A 84 12.76 -14.98 17.21
C PRO A 84 11.41 -15.42 17.78
N MET A 85 10.38 -14.57 17.73
CA MET A 85 9.03 -14.93 18.19
C MET A 85 8.40 -16.08 17.38
N ALA A 86 8.73 -16.17 16.10
CA ALA A 86 8.27 -17.24 15.22
C ALA A 86 9.13 -18.52 15.30
N GLY A 87 10.24 -18.51 16.07
CA GLY A 87 11.20 -19.61 16.10
C GLY A 87 11.92 -19.84 14.76
N LEU A 88 12.09 -18.80 13.96
CA LEU A 88 12.72 -18.85 12.64
C LEU A 88 14.16 -18.29 12.69
N ASP A 89 15.00 -18.78 11.77
CA ASP A 89 16.35 -18.27 11.59
C ASP A 89 16.35 -16.80 11.15
N THR A 90 17.36 -16.06 11.59
CA THR A 90 17.60 -14.65 11.29
C THR A 90 18.62 -14.43 10.18
N ALA A 91 19.28 -15.51 9.71
CA ALA A 91 20.20 -15.45 8.59
C ALA A 91 19.56 -14.84 7.33
N ASP A 92 20.36 -14.08 6.58
CA ASP A 92 19.99 -13.44 5.31
C ASP A 92 18.78 -12.49 5.34
N ILE A 93 18.27 -12.10 6.52
CA ILE A 93 17.09 -11.23 6.61
C ILE A 93 17.28 -9.86 5.94
N GLU A 94 18.50 -9.32 5.99
CA GLU A 94 18.85 -8.07 5.31
C GLU A 94 18.81 -8.24 3.78
N LEU A 95 19.33 -9.37 3.26
CA LEU A 95 19.25 -9.70 1.85
C LEU A 95 17.81 -9.92 1.41
N TYR A 96 17.00 -10.59 2.23
CA TYR A 96 15.58 -10.81 1.99
C TYR A 96 14.81 -9.49 1.82
N PHE A 97 14.96 -8.54 2.75
CA PHE A 97 14.30 -7.24 2.63
C PHE A 97 14.84 -6.40 1.47
N LYS A 98 16.15 -6.49 1.16
CA LYS A 98 16.72 -5.85 -0.04
C LYS A 98 16.10 -6.42 -1.32
N ALA A 99 15.95 -7.73 -1.42
CA ALA A 99 15.30 -8.38 -2.56
C ALA A 99 13.82 -7.97 -2.69
N LEU A 100 13.10 -7.86 -1.56
CA LEU A 100 11.72 -7.36 -1.57
C LEU A 100 11.62 -5.91 -2.04
N ALA A 101 12.52 -5.04 -1.60
CA ALA A 101 12.54 -3.64 -2.04
C ALA A 101 12.77 -3.53 -3.56
N ILE A 102 13.73 -4.28 -4.09
CA ILE A 102 13.99 -4.35 -5.54
C ILE A 102 12.78 -4.90 -6.28
N LYS A 103 12.20 -6.01 -5.79
CA LYS A 103 10.99 -6.59 -6.38
C LYS A 103 9.82 -5.61 -6.40
N GLY A 104 9.66 -4.80 -5.35
CA GLY A 104 8.60 -3.79 -5.26
C GLY A 104 8.64 -2.75 -6.37
N THR A 105 9.83 -2.45 -6.94
CA THR A 105 9.96 -1.54 -8.09
C THR A 105 9.26 -2.08 -9.36
N LEU A 106 8.93 -3.37 -9.38
CA LEU A 106 8.25 -4.03 -10.50
C LEU A 106 6.72 -3.99 -10.37
N ASP A 107 6.16 -3.41 -9.31
CA ASP A 107 4.73 -3.51 -9.00
C ASP A 107 3.82 -2.92 -10.08
N TYR A 108 4.30 -1.97 -10.89
CA TYR A 108 3.58 -1.43 -12.05
C TYR A 108 3.34 -2.47 -13.16
N ALA A 109 4.08 -3.58 -13.21
CA ALA A 109 3.79 -4.69 -14.11
C ALA A 109 2.37 -5.24 -13.89
N ARG A 110 1.84 -5.17 -12.66
CA ARG A 110 0.45 -5.55 -12.37
C ARG A 110 -0.56 -4.60 -13.02
N ASN A 111 -0.24 -3.31 -13.10
CA ASN A 111 -1.10 -2.32 -13.75
C ASN A 111 -1.18 -2.59 -15.26
N GLU A 112 -0.08 -2.95 -15.90
CA GLU A 112 -0.06 -3.25 -17.33
C GLU A 112 -0.78 -4.57 -17.65
N ALA A 113 -0.62 -5.61 -16.83
CA ALA A 113 -1.43 -6.82 -16.95
C ALA A 113 -2.93 -6.52 -16.84
N ALA A 114 -3.32 -5.65 -15.90
CA ALA A 114 -4.72 -5.25 -15.74
C ALA A 114 -5.24 -4.41 -16.89
N ARG A 115 -4.44 -3.46 -17.38
CA ARG A 115 -4.76 -2.68 -18.58
C ARG A 115 -5.00 -3.62 -19.76
N GLY A 116 -4.12 -4.60 -19.98
CA GLY A 116 -4.24 -5.58 -21.04
C GLY A 116 -5.52 -6.42 -20.95
N LEU A 117 -5.85 -6.92 -19.75
CA LEU A 117 -7.09 -7.67 -19.51
C LEU A 117 -8.35 -6.82 -19.74
N LEU A 118 -8.39 -5.61 -19.18
CA LEU A 118 -9.56 -4.73 -19.26
C LEU A 118 -9.80 -4.23 -20.69
N ASN A 119 -8.71 -3.98 -21.44
CA ASN A 119 -8.76 -3.58 -22.84
C ASN A 119 -8.90 -4.76 -23.81
N LYS A 120 -8.95 -6.00 -23.32
CA LYS A 120 -9.00 -7.23 -24.12
C LYS A 120 -7.82 -7.39 -25.09
N THR A 121 -6.66 -6.80 -24.79
CA THR A 121 -5.42 -6.97 -25.56
C THR A 121 -4.54 -8.09 -25.00
N MET A 122 -4.89 -8.63 -23.83
CA MET A 122 -4.32 -9.86 -23.27
C MET A 122 -5.45 -10.80 -22.86
N SER A 123 -5.30 -12.08 -23.16
CA SER A 123 -6.04 -13.16 -22.53
C SER A 123 -5.62 -13.36 -21.07
N GLU A 124 -6.40 -14.11 -20.29
CA GLU A 124 -6.03 -14.49 -18.92
C GLU A 124 -4.71 -15.27 -18.87
N TYR A 125 -4.48 -16.14 -19.85
CA TYR A 125 -3.24 -16.90 -19.98
C TYR A 125 -2.03 -15.99 -20.23
N GLU A 126 -2.15 -15.05 -21.15
CA GLU A 126 -1.08 -14.09 -21.47
C GLU A 126 -0.79 -13.16 -20.29
N ALA A 127 -1.84 -12.64 -19.64
CA ALA A 127 -1.68 -11.79 -18.45
C ALA A 127 -1.05 -12.56 -17.27
N ALA A 128 -1.43 -13.82 -17.04
CA ALA A 128 -0.78 -14.65 -16.03
C ALA A 128 0.69 -14.91 -16.38
N GLY A 129 1.01 -15.18 -17.65
CA GLY A 129 2.37 -15.28 -18.14
C GLY A 129 3.19 -14.01 -17.91
N TYR A 130 2.59 -12.85 -18.21
CA TYR A 130 3.18 -11.53 -17.99
C TYR A 130 3.48 -11.28 -16.50
N LEU A 131 2.52 -11.53 -15.61
CA LEU A 131 2.71 -11.36 -14.17
C LEU A 131 3.82 -12.25 -13.60
N LYS A 132 3.91 -13.50 -14.06
CA LYS A 132 5.00 -14.40 -13.64
C LYS A 132 6.36 -13.87 -14.08
N LYS A 133 6.46 -13.40 -15.33
CA LYS A 133 7.71 -12.92 -15.92
C LYS A 133 8.18 -11.60 -15.31
N TYR A 134 7.27 -10.62 -15.20
CA TYR A 134 7.65 -9.24 -14.88
C TYR A 134 7.32 -8.82 -13.45
N ALA A 135 6.36 -9.46 -12.77
CA ALA A 135 6.07 -9.20 -11.35
C ALA A 135 6.64 -10.28 -10.41
N LEU A 136 7.40 -11.25 -10.98
CA LEU A 136 8.03 -12.37 -10.27
C LEU A 136 7.04 -13.15 -9.40
N MET A 137 5.82 -13.34 -9.90
CA MET A 137 4.78 -14.08 -9.21
C MET A 137 4.89 -15.59 -9.50
N ASN A 138 4.50 -16.42 -8.53
CA ASN A 138 4.25 -17.84 -8.79
C ASN A 138 2.86 -18.04 -9.44
N ASN A 139 2.56 -19.27 -9.89
CA ASN A 139 1.28 -19.58 -10.56
C ASN A 139 0.06 -19.23 -9.69
N GLU A 140 0.11 -19.55 -8.40
CA GLU A 140 -1.02 -19.29 -7.49
C GLU A 140 -1.29 -17.79 -7.33
N THR A 141 -0.25 -17.00 -7.10
CA THR A 141 -0.33 -15.54 -6.90
C THR A 141 -0.73 -14.82 -8.19
N ALA A 142 -0.24 -15.29 -9.33
CA ALA A 142 -0.65 -14.78 -10.64
C ALA A 142 -2.14 -15.01 -10.87
N ASN A 143 -2.65 -16.23 -10.65
CA ASN A 143 -4.07 -16.54 -10.81
C ASN A 143 -4.96 -15.71 -9.86
N LYS A 144 -4.57 -15.59 -8.58
CA LYS A 144 -5.28 -14.70 -7.63
C LYS A 144 -5.27 -13.25 -8.08
N SER A 145 -4.16 -12.78 -8.67
CA SER A 145 -4.06 -11.42 -9.22
C SER A 145 -4.99 -11.22 -10.41
N ILE A 146 -5.12 -12.19 -11.32
CA ILE A 146 -6.11 -12.15 -12.42
C ILE A 146 -7.53 -12.06 -11.85
N SER A 147 -7.90 -12.91 -10.89
CA SER A 147 -9.22 -12.86 -10.25
C SER A 147 -9.49 -11.50 -9.58
N PHE A 148 -8.50 -10.95 -8.88
CA PHE A 148 -8.60 -9.63 -8.26
C PHE A 148 -8.82 -8.54 -9.30
N ILE A 149 -8.04 -8.54 -10.39
CA ILE A 149 -8.17 -7.57 -11.48
C ILE A 149 -9.56 -7.66 -12.12
N LYS A 150 -10.08 -8.86 -12.36
CA LYS A 150 -11.43 -9.02 -12.94
C LYS A 150 -12.51 -8.46 -12.01
N LYS A 151 -12.38 -8.68 -10.70
CA LYS A 151 -13.34 -8.24 -9.69
C LYS A 151 -13.28 -6.72 -9.46
N TYR A 152 -12.09 -6.17 -9.27
CA TYR A 152 -11.89 -4.78 -8.81
C TYR A 152 -11.39 -3.83 -9.90
N ARG A 153 -11.08 -4.34 -11.10
CA ARG A 153 -10.77 -3.55 -12.30
C ARG A 153 -9.64 -2.54 -12.04
N SER A 154 -9.92 -1.25 -12.27
CA SER A 154 -8.96 -0.15 -12.10
C SER A 154 -8.60 0.14 -10.64
N TYR A 155 -9.33 -0.39 -9.66
CA TYR A 155 -9.04 -0.17 -8.23
C TYR A 155 -7.59 -0.50 -7.85
N ILE A 156 -6.95 -1.43 -8.57
CA ILE A 156 -5.57 -1.82 -8.30
C ILE A 156 -4.56 -0.64 -8.31
N ILE A 157 -4.86 0.46 -9.01
CA ILE A 157 -3.99 1.63 -9.06
C ILE A 157 -3.91 2.35 -7.71
N ASN A 158 -4.90 2.13 -6.84
CA ASN A 158 -4.95 2.74 -5.53
C ASN A 158 -3.74 2.32 -4.66
N TYR A 159 -3.17 1.14 -4.92
CA TYR A 159 -2.03 0.63 -4.16
C TYR A 159 -0.70 1.28 -4.56
N ASN A 160 -0.28 1.17 -5.82
CA ASN A 160 1.04 1.65 -6.24
C ASN A 160 1.02 3.14 -6.59
N TYR A 161 0.14 3.54 -7.52
CA TYR A 161 0.02 4.93 -7.92
C TYR A 161 -0.47 5.82 -6.78
N GLY A 162 -1.40 5.32 -5.95
CA GLY A 162 -1.80 6.01 -4.73
C GLY A 162 -0.63 6.23 -3.77
N GLN A 163 0.20 5.21 -3.52
CA GLN A 163 1.37 5.35 -2.66
C GLN A 163 2.36 6.38 -3.20
N ASP A 164 2.68 6.32 -4.50
CA ASP A 164 3.57 7.29 -5.15
C ASP A 164 3.00 8.70 -5.07
N LEU A 165 1.69 8.86 -5.24
CA LEU A 165 1.03 10.17 -5.15
C LEU A 165 1.19 10.79 -3.76
N ILE A 166 0.96 10.00 -2.70
CA ILE A 166 1.13 10.43 -1.31
C ILE A 166 2.60 10.74 -1.00
N LYS A 167 3.51 9.85 -1.39
CA LYS A 167 4.96 10.04 -1.21
C LYS A 167 5.45 11.31 -1.89
N ASN A 168 5.11 11.51 -3.16
CA ASN A 168 5.51 12.68 -3.93
C ASN A 168 4.94 13.98 -3.35
N TYR A 169 3.70 13.97 -2.85
CA TYR A 169 3.13 15.12 -2.14
C TYR A 169 3.96 15.47 -0.90
N ILE A 170 4.29 14.48 -0.07
CA ILE A 170 5.05 14.68 1.17
C ILE A 170 6.46 15.19 0.86
N GLU A 171 7.15 14.59 -0.09
CA GLU A 171 8.51 14.98 -0.48
C GLU A 171 8.55 16.39 -1.06
N ARG A 172 7.62 16.73 -1.97
CA ARG A 172 7.51 18.07 -2.57
C ARG A 172 7.26 19.16 -1.53
N ASN A 173 6.58 18.85 -0.44
CA ASN A 173 6.28 19.79 0.63
C ASN A 173 7.32 19.76 1.77
N GLY A 174 8.51 19.20 1.52
CA GLY A 174 9.66 19.24 2.44
C GLY A 174 9.74 18.08 3.45
N GLY A 175 8.87 17.08 3.34
CA GLY A 175 8.90 15.86 4.17
C GLY A 175 9.98 14.85 3.78
N GLY A 176 10.70 15.04 2.67
CA GLY A 176 11.72 14.10 2.20
C GLY A 176 12.87 13.92 3.19
N ASN A 177 13.48 15.02 3.62
CA ASN A 177 14.65 15.01 4.53
C ASN A 177 14.35 15.50 5.95
N ASN A 178 13.08 15.82 6.26
CA ASN A 178 12.66 16.28 7.57
C ASN A 178 11.57 15.36 8.13
N VAL A 179 11.93 14.51 9.08
CA VAL A 179 11.04 13.51 9.70
C VAL A 179 9.84 14.17 10.39
N ALA A 180 10.07 15.26 11.13
CA ALA A 180 8.98 15.97 11.80
C ALA A 180 7.98 16.54 10.78
N LYS A 181 8.49 17.17 9.71
CA LYS A 181 7.65 17.69 8.62
C LYS A 181 6.90 16.58 7.89
N ARG A 182 7.54 15.42 7.69
CA ARG A 182 6.93 14.24 7.08
C ARG A 182 5.71 13.77 7.86
N TRP A 183 5.83 13.65 9.18
CA TRP A 183 4.73 13.26 10.06
C TRP A 183 3.64 14.33 10.14
N GLU A 184 4.01 15.61 10.16
CA GLU A 184 3.06 16.72 10.10
C GLU A 184 2.19 16.62 8.83
N LEU A 185 2.83 16.53 7.65
CA LEU A 185 2.14 16.42 6.36
C LEU A 185 1.29 15.16 6.26
N PHE A 186 1.81 14.02 6.73
CA PHE A 186 1.04 12.79 6.77
C PHE A 186 -0.19 12.92 7.68
N GLY A 187 -0.04 13.54 8.86
CA GLY A 187 -1.16 13.86 9.74
C GLY A 187 -2.21 14.75 9.07
N VAL A 188 -1.80 15.77 8.31
CA VAL A 188 -2.72 16.60 7.53
C VAL A 188 -3.54 15.77 6.55
N LEU A 189 -2.91 14.82 5.84
CA LEU A 189 -3.59 13.93 4.90
C LEU A 189 -4.63 13.02 5.57
N LEU A 190 -4.35 12.53 6.78
CA LEU A 190 -5.26 11.63 7.49
C LEU A 190 -6.39 12.35 8.24
N THR A 191 -6.26 13.65 8.49
CA THR A 191 -7.20 14.42 9.33
C THR A 191 -8.17 15.29 8.54
N ASN A 192 -7.97 15.44 7.23
CA ASN A 192 -8.75 16.32 6.38
C ASN A 192 -9.35 15.58 5.18
N GLU A 193 -10.39 16.14 4.60
CA GLU A 193 -10.83 15.75 3.28
C GLU A 193 -9.85 16.33 2.26
N ILE A 194 -9.15 15.44 1.54
CA ILE A 194 -8.14 15.81 0.57
C ILE A 194 -8.68 15.55 -0.83
N ASN A 195 -8.62 16.55 -1.71
CA ASN A 195 -8.89 16.34 -3.12
C ASN A 195 -7.63 15.79 -3.80
N THR A 196 -7.80 14.82 -4.71
CA THR A 196 -6.68 14.28 -5.49
C THR A 196 -5.95 15.36 -6.30
N ALA A 197 -6.65 16.43 -6.71
CA ALA A 197 -6.05 17.58 -7.36
C ALA A 197 -5.02 18.30 -6.46
N ASP A 198 -5.23 18.34 -5.15
CA ASP A 198 -4.32 19.01 -4.22
C ASP A 198 -3.02 18.22 -4.02
N LEU A 199 -3.06 16.92 -4.26
CA LEU A 199 -1.88 16.06 -4.22
C LEU A 199 -0.94 16.30 -5.41
N VAL A 200 -1.44 16.83 -6.53
CA VAL A 200 -0.67 17.06 -7.76
C VAL A 200 -0.33 18.53 -8.02
N LYS A 201 -0.99 19.49 -7.35
CA LYS A 201 -0.69 20.93 -7.49
C LYS A 201 0.74 21.24 -7.08
N LYS A 202 1.45 21.96 -7.96
CA LYS A 202 2.83 22.43 -7.75
C LYS A 202 2.84 23.73 -6.95
#